data_AF-A0A924XN56-F1
#
_entry.id   AF-A0A924XN56-F1
#
_cell.length_a   1.000
_cell.length_b   1.000
_cell.length_c   1.000
_cell.angle_alpha   90.00
_cell.angle_beta   90.00
_cell.angle_gamma   90.00
#
_symmetry.space_group_name_H-M   'P 1'
#
loop_
_entity.id
_entity.type
_entity.pdbx_description
1 polymer ?
#
loop_
_entity_poly.entity_id
_entity_poly.type
_entity_poly.pdbx_seq_one_letter_code
_entity_poly.pdbx_strand_id
1 'polypeptide(L)'
;MIDVLEVEKIGLKRETTQKIDSWVVELSDDFARTNNLEKGTQVLLTFNNKSVHAEILPPLSKKLSDAADKIRKKRKEVFEELKRIGN
;
A
#
# COMPACT_ATOMS: atom_id res chain seq x y z
N MET A 1 6.42 -60.24 -18.10
CA MET A 1 6.97 -59.05 -17.41
C MET A 1 6.33 -57.84 -18.08
N ILE A 2 5.30 -57.28 -17.45
CA ILE A 2 4.66 -56.03 -17.85
C ILE A 2 4.58 -55.25 -16.54
N ASP A 3 5.42 -54.24 -16.40
CA ASP A 3 5.35 -53.31 -15.27
C ASP A 3 4.13 -52.41 -15.50
N VAL A 4 3.12 -52.61 -14.67
CA VAL A 4 1.99 -51.68 -14.58
C VAL A 4 2.52 -50.46 -13.83
N LEU A 5 2.76 -49.38 -14.58
CA LEU A 5 3.03 -48.05 -14.04
C LEU A 5 1.85 -47.63 -13.15
N GLU A 6 2.09 -47.56 -11.85
CA GLU A 6 1.20 -46.99 -10.87
C GLU A 6 1.00 -45.51 -11.24
N VAL A 7 -0.18 -45.18 -11.78
CA VAL A 7 -0.51 -43.80 -12.15
C VAL A 7 -0.68 -43.01 -10.86
N GLU A 8 0.38 -42.29 -10.52
CA GLU A 8 0.49 -41.41 -9.36
C GLU A 8 -0.72 -40.47 -9.29
N LYS A 9 -1.47 -40.60 -8.20
CA LYS A 9 -2.59 -39.72 -7.86
C LYS A 9 -2.00 -38.32 -7.59
N ILE A 10 -1.80 -37.53 -8.65
CA ILE A 10 -1.44 -36.12 -8.54
C ILE A 10 -2.59 -35.38 -7.87
N GLY A 11 -2.52 -35.31 -6.54
CA GLY A 11 -3.37 -34.47 -5.73
C GLY A 11 -3.19 -33.04 -6.18
N LEU A 12 -4.21 -32.50 -6.84
CA LEU A 12 -4.30 -31.11 -7.26
C LEU A 12 -4.17 -30.24 -6.00
N LYS A 13 -2.96 -29.75 -5.73
CA LYS A 13 -2.67 -28.81 -4.65
C LYS A 13 -3.42 -27.53 -5.00
N ARG A 14 -4.53 -27.27 -4.31
CA ARG A 14 -5.24 -25.99 -4.42
C ARG A 14 -4.32 -24.91 -3.87
N GLU A 15 -3.56 -24.25 -4.74
CA GLU A 15 -2.88 -23.01 -4.39
C GLU A 15 -3.94 -21.99 -3.99
N THR A 16 -4.10 -21.83 -2.68
CA THR A 16 -4.96 -20.79 -2.13
C THR A 16 -4.13 -19.51 -2.20
N THR A 17 -4.18 -18.80 -3.33
CA THR A 17 -3.50 -17.51 -3.48
C THR A 17 -4.08 -16.56 -2.44
N GLN A 18 -3.41 -16.41 -1.29
CA GLN A 18 -3.84 -15.49 -0.26
C GLN A 18 -3.72 -14.08 -0.83
N LYS A 19 -4.86 -13.40 -0.98
CA LYS A 19 -4.87 -12.00 -1.38
C LYS A 19 -4.35 -11.18 -0.19
N ILE A 20 -3.20 -10.56 -0.38
CA ILE A 20 -2.63 -9.62 0.58
C ILE A 20 -2.98 -8.24 0.06
N ASP A 21 -3.80 -7.50 0.81
CA ASP A 21 -4.13 -6.12 0.51
C ASP A 21 -3.39 -5.22 1.51
N SER A 22 -2.61 -4.25 1.03
CA SER A 22 -1.83 -3.35 1.89
C SER A 22 -2.15 -1.89 1.60
N TRP A 23 -2.51 -1.13 2.63
CA TRP A 23 -2.88 0.28 2.52
C TRP A 23 -1.93 1.15 3.34
N VAL A 24 -1.54 2.29 2.80
CA VAL A 24 -0.81 3.33 3.53
C VAL A 24 -1.82 4.37 3.99
N VAL A 25 -1.87 4.59 5.30
CA VAL A 25 -2.78 5.55 5.93
C VAL A 25 -1.96 6.64 6.61
N GLU A 26 -2.28 7.89 6.31
CA GLU A 26 -1.73 9.03 7.03
C GLU A 26 -2.50 9.23 8.34
N LEU A 27 -1.79 9.33 9.46
CA LEU A 27 -2.41 9.57 10.76
C LEU A 27 -2.81 11.04 10.88
N SER A 28 -3.94 11.31 11.52
CA SER A 28 -4.33 12.69 11.84
C SER A 28 -3.34 13.31 12.83
N ASP A 29 -3.19 14.64 12.75
CA ASP A 29 -2.31 15.41 13.64
C ASP A 29 -2.65 15.17 15.13
N ASP A 30 -3.94 15.06 15.47
CA ASP A 30 -4.40 14.82 16.84
C ASP A 30 -3.98 13.42 17.33
N PHE A 31 -4.20 12.39 16.51
CA PHE A 31 -3.83 11.02 16.85
C PHE A 31 -2.30 10.89 17.01
N ALA A 32 -1.54 11.49 16.10
CA ALA A 32 -0.08 11.48 16.18
C ALA A 32 0.42 12.13 17.49
N ARG A 33 -0.14 13.28 17.87
CA ARG A 33 0.20 13.97 19.12
C ARG A 33 -0.13 13.14 20.36
N THR A 34 -1.33 12.57 20.43
CA THR A 34 -1.76 11.73 21.57
C THR A 34 -0.87 10.51 21.76
N ASN A 35 -0.32 9.97 20.67
CA ASN A 35 0.54 8.78 20.69
C ASN A 35 2.04 9.10 20.61
N ASN A 36 2.43 10.37 20.80
CA ASN A 36 3.83 10.82 20.78
C ASN A 36 4.58 10.45 19.48
N LEU A 37 3.88 10.50 18.35
CA LEU A 37 4.40 10.27 17.01
C LEU A 37 4.68 11.60 16.31
N GLU A 38 5.65 11.59 15.39
CA GLU A 38 5.98 12.77 14.59
C GLU A 38 4.86 13.09 13.60
N LYS A 39 4.69 14.38 13.28
CA LYS A 39 3.73 14.81 12.26
C LYS A 39 4.09 14.22 10.90
N GLY A 40 3.08 13.71 10.19
CA GLY A 40 3.28 13.02 8.91
C GLY A 40 3.74 11.57 9.05
N THR A 41 3.71 11.00 10.26
CA THR A 41 3.83 9.56 10.47
C THR A 41 2.71 8.83 9.72
N GLN A 42 3.09 7.78 9.00
CA GLN A 42 2.15 6.94 8.24
C GLN A 42 2.09 5.55 8.87
N VAL A 43 1.02 4.82 8.58
CA VAL A 43 0.87 3.42 8.99
C VAL A 43 0.61 2.57 7.77
N LEU A 44 1.40 1.52 7.61
CA LEU A 44 1.14 0.46 6.65
C LEU A 44 0.22 -0.57 7.31
N LEU A 45 -1.00 -0.67 6.82
CA LEU A 45 -1.96 -1.69 7.22
C LEU A 45 -1.92 -2.82 6.18
N THR A 46 -1.49 -4.00 6.60
CA THR A 46 -1.51 -5.20 5.76
C THR A 46 -2.60 -6.15 6.24
N PHE A 47 -3.56 -6.39 5.36
CA PHE A 47 -4.68 -7.28 5.58
C PHE A 47 -4.36 -8.65 4.97
N ASN A 48 -4.48 -9.68 5.79
CA ASN A 48 -4.60 -11.05 5.32
C ASN A 48 -5.96 -11.60 5.76
N ASN A 49 -6.38 -12.74 5.21
CA ASN A 49 -7.71 -13.32 5.47
C ASN A 49 -8.04 -13.59 6.96
N LYS A 50 -7.08 -13.44 7.89
CA LYS A 50 -7.25 -13.77 9.31
C LYS A 50 -6.78 -12.68 10.27
N SER A 51 -6.09 -11.63 9.81
CA SER A 51 -5.47 -10.64 10.68
C SER A 51 -5.13 -9.34 9.93
N VAL A 52 -5.00 -8.27 10.71
CA VAL A 52 -4.50 -6.98 10.26
C VAL A 52 -3.17 -6.74 10.96
N HIS A 53 -2.13 -6.49 10.18
CA HIS A 53 -0.81 -6.09 10.68
C HIS A 53 -0.63 -4.60 10.43
N ALA A 54 -0.18 -3.87 11.45
CA ALA A 54 0.09 -2.45 11.38
C ALA A 54 1.58 -2.20 11.63
N GLU A 55 2.22 -1.50 10.70
CA GLU A 55 3.61 -1.07 10.84
C GLU A 55 3.67 0.46 10.77
N ILE A 56 4.36 1.08 11.71
CA ILE A 56 4.56 2.53 11.74
C ILE A 56 5.69 2.87 10.77
N LEU A 57 5.37 3.69 9.78
CA LEU A 57 6.33 4.24 8.84
C LEU A 57 6.75 5.64 9.33
N PRO A 58 8.05 5.92 9.43
CA PRO A 58 8.53 7.24 9.80
C PRO A 58 8.07 8.28 8.77
N PRO A 59 7.95 9.56 9.17
CA PRO A 59 7.62 10.61 8.24
C PRO A 59 8.62 10.67 7.08
N LEU A 60 8.12 11.06 5.90
CA LEU A 60 8.98 11.22 4.73
C LEU A 60 10.09 12.21 5.05
N SER A 61 11.32 11.88 4.62
CA SER A 61 12.42 12.84 4.73
C SER A 61 12.03 14.17 4.06
N LYS A 62 12.48 15.29 4.63
CA LYS A 62 12.17 16.63 4.12
C LYS A 62 12.42 16.75 2.60
N LYS A 63 13.53 16.19 2.13
CA LYS A 63 13.90 16.15 0.71
C LYS A 63 12.85 15.44 -0.17
N LEU A 64 12.30 14.33 0.32
CA LEU A 64 11.28 13.56 -0.40
C LEU A 64 9.91 14.24 -0.33
N SER A 65 9.57 14.85 0.80
CA SER A 65 8.39 15.69 0.96
C SER A 65 8.39 16.86 -0.04
N ASP A 66 9.50 17.60 -0.11
CA ASP A 66 9.66 18.73 -1.04
C ASP A 66 9.54 18.30 -2.50
N ALA A 67 10.09 17.13 -2.84
CA ALA A 67 9.99 16.55 -4.18
C ALA A 67 8.54 16.16 -4.53
N ALA A 68 7.83 15.53 -3.60
CA ALA A 68 6.43 15.16 -3.76
C ALA A 68 5.54 16.40 -3.94
N ASP A 69 5.76 17.45 -3.14
CA ASP A 69 5.03 18.72 -3.24
C ASP A 69 5.28 19.43 -4.57
N LYS A 70 6.51 19.42 -5.07
CA LYS A 70 6.83 19.98 -6.39
C LYS A 70 6.07 19.27 -7.51
N ILE A 71 6.00 17.93 -7.45
CA ILE A 71 5.25 17.13 -8.43
C ILE A 71 3.76 17.44 -8.33
N ARG A 72 3.21 17.46 -7.11
CA ARG A 72 1.81 17.77 -6.85
C ARG A 72 1.43 19.15 -7.38
N LYS A 73 2.24 20.17 -7.11
CA LYS A 73 2.00 21.55 -7.56
C LYS A 73 1.98 21.62 -9.09
N LYS A 74 2.97 21.02 -9.76
CA LYS A 74 3.03 20.96 -11.22
C LYS A 74 1.78 20.29 -11.81
N ARG A 75 1.34 19.17 -11.24
CA ARG A 75 0.13 18.46 -11.70
C ARG A 75 -1.16 19.26 -11.43
N LYS A 76 -1.21 19.99 -10.31
CA LYS A 76 -2.34 20.87 -9.99
C LYS A 76 -2.46 22.02 -10.99
N GLU A 77 -1.35 22.66 -11.34
CA GLU A 77 -1.33 23.72 -12.36
C GLU A 77 -1.84 23.20 -13.72
N VAL A 78 -1.36 22.03 -14.15
CA VAL A 78 -1.84 21.36 -15.38
C VAL A 78 -3.33 21.03 -15.28
N PHE A 79 -3.81 20.53 -14.15
CA PHE A 79 -5.22 20.22 -13.95
C PHE A 79 -6.11 21.47 -14.04
N GLU A 80 -5.74 22.56 -13.38
CA GLU A 80 -6.50 23.82 -13.46
C GLU A 80 -6.48 24.42 -14.87
N GLU A 81 -5.37 24.28 -15.60
CA GLU A 81 -5.29 24.72 -16.99
C GLU A 81 -6.19 23.90 -17.91
N LEU A 82 -6.19 22.57 -17.77
CA LEU A 82 -7.12 21.69 -18.49
C LEU A 82 -8.58 22.03 -18.17
N LYS A 83 -8.88 22.29 -16.89
CA LYS A 83 -10.22 22.71 -16.43
C LYS A 83 -10.64 24.05 -17.04
N ARG A 84 -9.71 25.00 -17.20
CA ARG A 84 -9.97 26.31 -17.84
C ARG A 84 -10.25 26.19 -19.33
N ILE A 85 -9.53 25.30 -20.04
CA ILE A 85 -9.68 25.12 -21.50
C ILE A 85 -10.96 24.33 -21.84
N GLY A 86 -11.37 23.41 -20.96
CA GLY A 86 -12.58 22.61 -21.14
C GLY A 86 -13.88 23.29 -20.71
N ASN A 87 -13.83 24.55 -20.28
CA ASN A 87 -14.98 25.35 -19.84
C ASN A 87 -15.34 26.42 -20.87
#